data_AF-A0A2E2JA45-F1
#
_entry.id   AF-A0A2E2JA45-F1
#
_cell.length_a   1.000
_cell.length_b   1.000
_cell.length_c   1.000
_cell.angle_alpha   90.00
_cell.angle_beta   90.00
_cell.angle_gamma   90.00
#
_symmetry.space_group_name_H-M   'P 1'
#
loop_
_entity.id
_entity.type
_entity.pdbx_description
1 polymer ?
#
loop_
_entity_poly.entity_id
_entity_poly.type
_entity_poly.pdbx_seq_one_letter_code
_entity_poly.pdbx_strand_id
1 'polypeptide(L)'
;MTRETALSLILAGVVGVFGYRLGLGDAPVIERVEYRPAVIQDDGSVIAERDPTPPDAPAPHRIPRGNVEVRRVEVEVQPDAPGCPVCRVDLSLVRDDEGGQRVIASSPNGSILRALDVPILPGLLPPPVRPWAAGLSYDPFGGRGGVWIERDVSRFRLGADVQQDERGALRALVRVGWRF
;
A
#
# COMPACT_ATOMS: atom_id res chain seq x y z
N MET A 1 -7.91 -36.78 -23.86
CA MET A 1 -8.16 -35.32 -23.92
C MET A 1 -8.61 -34.99 -25.33
N THR A 2 -9.79 -34.39 -25.48
CA THR A 2 -10.33 -33.98 -26.79
C THR A 2 -9.68 -32.67 -27.24
N ARG A 3 -9.68 -32.38 -28.55
CA ARG A 3 -9.11 -31.12 -29.09
C ARG A 3 -9.74 -29.87 -28.45
N GLU A 4 -11.02 -29.96 -28.09
CA GLU A 4 -11.80 -28.90 -27.45
C GLU A 4 -11.37 -28.66 -25.98
N THR A 5 -11.06 -29.72 -25.23
CA THR A 5 -10.56 -29.60 -23.85
C THR A 5 -9.15 -29.00 -23.83
N ALA A 6 -8.30 -29.34 -24.81
CA ALA A 6 -6.98 -28.73 -24.98
C ALA A 6 -7.06 -27.22 -25.26
N LEU A 7 -7.93 -26.81 -26.19
CA LEU A 7 -8.13 -25.41 -26.56
C LEU A 7 -8.67 -24.57 -25.39
N SER A 8 -9.57 -25.15 -24.61
CA SER A 8 -10.19 -24.53 -23.44
C SER A 8 -9.16 -24.25 -22.33
N LEU A 9 -8.25 -25.19 -22.07
CA LEU A 9 -7.17 -25.02 -21.10
C LEU A 9 -6.12 -24.00 -21.57
N ILE A 10 -5.80 -23.98 -22.86
CA ILE A 10 -4.89 -22.97 -23.44
C ILE A 10 -5.49 -21.56 -23.29
N LEU A 11 -6.78 -21.40 -23.62
CA LEU A 11 -7.45 -20.11 -23.50
C LEU A 11 -7.48 -19.62 -22.04
N ALA A 12 -7.78 -20.51 -21.09
CA ALA A 12 -7.73 -20.20 -19.66
C ALA A 12 -6.31 -19.79 -19.20
N GLY A 13 -5.27 -20.49 -19.66
CA GLY A 13 -3.88 -20.14 -19.40
C GLY A 13 -3.50 -18.77 -19.98
N VAL A 14 -3.92 -18.46 -21.21
CA VAL A 14 -3.69 -17.17 -21.86
C VAL A 14 -4.38 -16.04 -21.10
N VAL A 15 -5.64 -16.22 -20.69
CA VAL A 15 -6.37 -15.21 -19.89
C VAL A 15 -5.71 -15.02 -18.52
N GLY A 16 -5.23 -16.09 -17.87
CA GLY A 16 -4.49 -16.01 -16.61
C GLY A 16 -3.19 -15.21 -16.74
N VAL A 17 -2.39 -15.47 -17.79
CA VAL A 17 -1.12 -14.77 -18.06
C VAL A 17 -1.38 -13.31 -18.48
N PHE A 18 -2.39 -13.07 -19.31
CA PHE A 18 -2.75 -11.73 -19.77
C PHE A 18 -3.33 -10.90 -18.63
N GLY A 19 -4.18 -11.48 -17.79
CA GLY A 19 -4.66 -10.88 -16.54
C GLY A 19 -3.51 -10.57 -15.57
N TYR A 20 -2.54 -11.48 -15.42
CA TYR A 20 -1.33 -11.24 -14.61
C TYR A 20 -0.55 -10.01 -15.11
N ARG A 21 -0.39 -9.84 -16.42
CA ARG A 21 0.33 -8.69 -17.00
C ARG A 21 -0.46 -7.39 -16.98
N LEU A 22 -1.79 -7.43 -17.15
CA LEU A 22 -2.63 -6.23 -17.14
C LEU A 22 -2.93 -5.70 -15.73
N GLY A 23 -2.98 -6.57 -14.72
CA GLY A 23 -3.27 -6.19 -13.34
C GLY A 23 -2.12 -5.48 -12.60
N LEU A 24 -1.17 -4.91 -13.32
CA LEU A 24 -0.14 -4.00 -12.80
C LEU A 24 -0.69 -2.58 -12.55
N GLY A 25 -1.95 -2.30 -12.94
CA GLY A 25 -2.52 -0.94 -12.98
C GLY A 25 -3.27 -0.44 -11.74
N ASP A 26 -3.61 -1.29 -10.76
CA ASP A 26 -4.21 -0.85 -9.48
C ASP A 26 -3.14 -0.43 -8.48
N ALA A 27 -2.30 0.51 -8.89
CA ALA A 27 -1.33 1.12 -8.00
C ALA A 27 -2.06 2.04 -7.00
N PRO A 28 -1.65 2.04 -5.72
CA PRO A 28 -2.16 3.00 -4.77
C PRO A 28 -1.94 4.43 -5.29
N VAL A 29 -2.87 5.34 -4.97
CA VAL A 29 -2.67 6.77 -5.26
C VAL A 29 -1.46 7.21 -4.44
N ILE A 30 -0.33 7.40 -5.12
CA ILE A 30 0.92 7.81 -4.50
C ILE A 30 0.75 9.25 -4.01
N GLU A 31 1.25 9.53 -2.81
CA GLU A 31 1.35 10.90 -2.31
C GLU A 31 2.15 11.76 -3.30
N ARG A 32 1.67 12.97 -3.59
CA ARG A 32 2.42 13.92 -4.41
C ARG A 32 3.63 14.43 -3.61
N VAL A 33 4.81 13.93 -3.94
CA VAL A 33 6.08 14.25 -3.25
C VAL A 33 6.88 15.38 -3.91
N GLU A 34 6.30 16.14 -4.84
CA GLU A 34 6.97 17.27 -5.51
C GLU A 34 7.55 18.29 -4.53
N TYR A 35 8.67 18.91 -4.90
CA TYR A 35 9.32 19.96 -4.11
C TYR A 35 8.34 21.08 -3.76
N ARG A 36 8.36 21.52 -2.48
CA ARG A 36 7.64 22.71 -2.02
C ARG A 36 8.45 23.45 -0.96
N PRO A 37 8.65 24.77 -1.08
CA PRO A 37 9.40 25.54 -0.09
C PRO A 37 8.65 25.62 1.24
N ALA A 38 9.38 25.94 2.31
CA ALA A 38 8.78 26.27 3.60
C ALA A 38 7.90 27.53 3.51
N VAL A 39 6.82 27.57 4.30
CA VAL A 39 5.90 28.71 4.36
C VAL A 39 5.66 29.10 5.81
N ILE A 40 5.96 30.35 6.14
CA ILE A 40 5.57 30.96 7.42
C ILE A 40 4.12 31.45 7.29
N GLN A 41 3.28 31.05 8.23
CA GLN A 41 1.86 31.37 8.28
C GLN A 41 1.62 32.67 9.05
N ASP A 42 0.40 33.22 8.93
CA ASP A 42 0.00 34.49 9.57
C ASP A 42 0.08 34.43 11.12
N ASP A 43 -0.06 33.24 11.70
CA ASP A 43 0.07 32.98 13.13
C ASP A 43 1.52 32.70 13.57
N GLY A 44 2.49 32.81 12.66
CA GLY A 44 3.90 32.54 12.92
C GLY A 44 4.29 31.07 12.87
N SER A 45 3.34 30.14 12.67
CA SER A 45 3.66 28.73 12.46
C SER A 45 4.32 28.48 11.11
N VAL A 46 5.03 27.35 10.97
CA VAL A 46 5.81 27.05 9.76
C VAL A 46 5.35 25.72 9.14
N ILE A 47 4.94 25.78 7.88
CA ILE A 47 4.82 24.60 7.02
C ILE A 47 6.21 24.24 6.55
N ALA A 48 6.68 23.06 6.91
CA ALA A 48 8.01 22.59 6.55
C ALA A 48 8.20 22.49 5.02
N GLU A 49 9.42 22.75 4.58
CA GLU A 49 9.85 22.46 3.22
C GLU A 49 9.70 20.96 2.92
N ARG A 50 9.29 20.66 1.69
CA ARG A 50 9.26 19.31 1.14
C ARG A 50 10.38 19.17 0.13
N ASP A 51 11.40 18.43 0.49
CA ASP A 51 12.43 17.94 -0.42
C ASP A 51 12.07 16.50 -0.87
N PRO A 52 11.88 16.23 -2.18
CA PRO A 52 11.64 14.88 -2.69
C PRO A 52 12.86 13.95 -2.57
N THR A 53 14.05 14.51 -2.32
CA THR A 53 15.30 13.77 -2.31
C THR A 53 15.42 12.98 -1.02
N PRO A 54 15.50 11.63 -1.08
CA PRO A 54 15.72 10.84 0.12
C PRO A 54 17.07 11.21 0.75
N PRO A 55 17.15 11.34 2.09
CA PRO A 55 18.42 11.60 2.76
C PRO A 55 19.35 10.37 2.64
N ASP A 56 20.60 10.59 2.23
CA ASP A 56 21.63 9.53 2.17
C ASP A 56 22.07 9.05 3.57
N ALA A 57 21.85 9.88 4.59
CA ALA A 57 22.24 9.59 5.96
C ALA A 57 21.20 8.69 6.67
N PRO A 58 21.66 7.77 7.55
CA PRO A 58 20.76 6.99 8.40
C PRO A 58 19.91 7.89 9.30
N ALA A 59 18.85 7.33 9.87
CA ALA A 59 18.01 8.06 10.81
C ALA A 59 18.84 8.62 11.98
N PRO A 60 18.59 9.87 12.41
CA PRO A 60 19.37 10.52 13.48
C PRO A 60 19.13 9.89 14.87
N HIS A 61 18.15 9.01 14.99
CA HIS A 61 17.82 8.27 16.20
C HIS A 61 17.55 6.80 15.91
N ARG A 62 17.50 5.99 16.98
CA ARG A 62 17.24 4.56 16.88
C ARG A 62 15.78 4.31 16.48
N ILE A 63 15.60 3.70 15.32
CA ILE A 63 14.31 3.15 14.90
C ILE A 63 14.07 1.80 15.61
N PRO A 64 12.94 1.59 16.29
CA PRO A 64 12.60 0.31 16.90
C PRO A 64 12.59 -0.84 15.88
N ARG A 65 12.95 -2.05 16.35
CA ARG A 65 12.93 -3.24 15.50
C ARG A 65 11.51 -3.52 15.00
N GLY A 66 11.37 -3.83 13.72
CA GLY A 66 10.07 -4.07 13.08
C GLY A 66 9.46 -2.81 12.46
N ASN A 67 9.97 -1.62 12.81
CA ASN A 67 9.45 -0.38 12.28
C ASN A 67 10.22 0.07 11.03
N VAL A 68 9.51 0.73 10.12
CA VAL A 68 10.07 1.36 8.92
C VAL A 68 9.87 2.88 9.01
N GLU A 69 10.92 3.64 8.71
CA GLU A 69 10.83 5.10 8.58
C GLU A 69 10.04 5.46 7.32
N VAL A 70 8.97 6.24 7.49
CA VAL A 70 8.05 6.67 6.43
C VAL A 70 8.33 8.11 6.01
N ARG A 71 8.71 8.97 6.97
CA ARG A 71 9.00 10.38 6.73
C ARG A 71 10.00 10.88 7.75
N ARG A 72 10.93 11.72 7.30
CA ARG A 72 11.83 12.49 8.15
C ARG A 72 11.46 13.97 8.07
N VAL A 73 11.47 14.64 9.21
CA VAL A 73 11.22 16.09 9.34
C VAL A 73 12.29 16.64 10.26
N GLU A 74 12.84 17.80 9.91
CA GLU A 74 13.80 18.54 10.71
C GLU A 74 13.22 19.90 11.03
N VAL A 75 13.39 20.35 12.27
CA VAL A 75 12.95 21.66 12.73
C VAL A 75 14.08 22.32 13.49
N GLU A 76 14.43 23.54 13.10
CA GLU A 76 15.29 24.41 13.89
C GLU A 76 14.45 25.36 14.74
N VAL A 77 14.77 25.43 16.03
CA VAL A 77 14.04 26.22 17.02
C VAL A 77 15.02 27.15 17.70
N GLN A 78 14.82 28.46 17.53
CA GLN A 78 15.47 29.47 18.34
C GLN A 78 14.59 29.75 19.57
N PRO A 79 15.04 29.45 20.79
CA PRO A 79 14.27 29.83 21.98
C PRO A 79 14.22 31.35 22.12
N ASP A 80 13.08 31.87 22.59
CA ASP A 80 12.88 33.31 22.85
C ASP A 80 13.66 33.83 24.07
N ALA A 81 14.26 32.92 24.85
CA ALA A 81 15.09 33.29 25.98
C ALA A 81 16.47 33.81 25.52
N PRO A 82 16.97 34.92 26.07
CA PRO A 82 18.24 35.50 25.67
C PRO A 82 19.40 34.56 25.99
N GLY A 83 20.32 34.42 25.03
CA GLY A 83 21.54 33.62 25.19
C GLY A 83 21.37 32.12 24.93
N CYS A 84 20.17 31.67 24.53
CA CYS A 84 19.97 30.29 24.10
C CYS A 84 20.39 30.11 22.63
N PRO A 85 21.22 29.11 22.30
CA PRO A 85 21.52 28.79 20.91
C PRO A 85 20.32 28.14 20.21
N VAL A 86 20.34 28.11 18.87
CA VAL A 86 19.38 27.35 18.06
C VAL A 86 19.47 25.86 18.41
N CYS A 87 18.32 25.25 18.67
CA CYS A 87 18.16 23.81 18.87
C CYS A 87 17.59 23.17 17.62
N ARG A 88 18.17 22.06 17.18
CA ARG A 88 17.64 21.22 16.10
C ARG A 88 16.82 20.09 16.69
N VAL A 89 15.65 19.83 16.12
CA VAL A 89 14.77 18.72 16.45
C VAL A 89 14.55 17.89 15.21
N ASP A 90 14.97 16.63 15.28
CA ASP A 90 14.75 15.64 14.23
C ASP A 90 13.55 14.79 14.60
N LEU A 91 12.61 14.65 13.67
CA LEU A 91 11.40 13.86 13.79
C LEU A 91 11.38 12.80 12.70
N SER A 92 11.04 11.57 13.06
CA SER A 92 10.74 10.53 12.09
C SER A 92 9.35 9.95 12.35
N LEU A 93 8.51 9.95 11.31
CA LEU A 93 7.30 9.16 11.27
C LEU A 93 7.69 7.72 10.95
N VAL A 94 7.40 6.79 11.84
CA VAL A 94 7.64 5.37 11.65
C VAL A 94 6.33 4.60 11.58
N ARG A 95 6.35 3.48 10.85
CA ARG A 95 5.25 2.53 10.77
C ARG A 95 5.68 1.17 11.31
N ASP A 96 4.86 0.56 12.15
CA ASP A 96 5.06 -0.82 12.62
C ASP A 96 4.45 -1.85 11.65
N ASP A 97 4.61 -3.13 11.97
CA ASP A 97 4.12 -4.27 11.19
C ASP A 97 2.60 -4.48 11.30
N GLU A 98 1.98 -3.99 12.37
CA GLU A 98 0.52 -3.95 12.57
C GLU A 98 -0.13 -2.74 11.85
N GLY A 99 0.69 -1.86 11.26
CA GLY A 99 0.26 -0.67 10.54
C GLY A 99 0.02 0.56 11.41
N GLY A 100 0.31 0.51 12.70
CA GLY A 100 0.39 1.67 13.57
C GLY A 100 1.44 2.67 13.07
N GLN A 101 1.15 3.96 13.25
CA GLN A 101 2.09 5.04 12.97
C GLN A 101 2.47 5.74 14.28
N ARG A 102 3.75 6.09 14.41
CA ARG A 102 4.30 6.79 15.58
C ARG A 102 5.33 7.81 15.14
N VAL A 103 5.47 8.89 15.91
CA VAL A 103 6.55 9.86 15.75
C VAL A 103 7.66 9.58 16.75
N ILE A 104 8.91 9.54 16.29
CA ILE A 104 10.11 9.54 17.12
C ILE A 104 10.73 10.94 17.04
N ALA A 105 11.10 11.51 18.18
CA ALA A 105 11.76 12.80 18.28
C ALA A 105 13.14 12.65 18.90
N SER A 106 14.13 13.35 18.35
CA SER A 106 15.48 13.46 18.89
C SER A 106 16.04 14.86 18.68
N SER A 107 17.09 15.21 19.41
CA SER A 107 17.82 16.45 19.21
C SER A 107 19.31 16.20 19.43
N PRO A 108 20.19 16.66 18.54
CA PRO A 108 21.64 16.53 18.72
C PRO A 108 22.22 17.55 19.70
N ASN A 109 21.52 18.67 19.92
CA ASN A 109 22.00 19.83 20.68
C ASN A 109 20.97 20.32 21.73
N GLY A 110 20.02 19.47 22.08
CA GLY A 110 18.95 19.74 23.04
C GLY A 110 18.45 18.45 23.69
N SER A 111 17.57 18.59 24.68
CA SER A 111 16.93 17.47 25.37
C SER A 111 15.42 17.47 25.10
N ILE A 112 14.91 16.35 24.59
CA ILE A 112 13.47 16.14 24.43
C ILE A 112 12.88 15.78 25.80
N LEU A 113 12.27 16.75 26.47
CA LEU A 113 11.66 16.53 27.79
C LEU A 113 10.36 15.72 27.72
N ARG A 114 9.61 15.89 26.63
CA ARG A 114 8.34 15.21 26.37
C ARG A 114 8.04 15.22 24.86
N ALA A 115 7.42 14.16 24.38
CA ALA A 115 6.79 14.10 23.07
C ALA A 115 5.36 13.57 23.25
N LEU A 116 4.40 14.13 22.50
CA LEU A 116 3.01 13.70 22.52
C LEU A 116 2.56 13.48 21.07
N ASP A 117 2.09 12.28 20.79
CA ASP A 117 1.55 11.87 19.49
C ASP A 117 0.04 11.64 19.66
N VAL A 118 -0.78 12.50 19.05
CA VAL A 118 -2.26 12.41 19.10
C VAL A 118 -2.78 12.18 17.67
N PRO A 119 -3.25 10.97 17.33
CA PRO A 119 -3.86 10.73 16.03
C PRO A 119 -5.27 11.34 16.00
N ILE A 120 -5.40 12.55 15.45
CA ILE A 120 -6.71 13.24 15.30
C ILE A 120 -7.65 12.44 14.40
N LEU A 121 -7.11 11.92 13.30
CA LEU A 121 -7.74 10.91 12.46
C LEU A 121 -6.74 9.76 12.31
N PRO A 122 -7.15 8.51 12.55
CA PRO A 122 -6.29 7.37 12.25
C PRO A 122 -5.89 7.42 10.78
N GLY A 123 -4.58 7.33 10.50
CA GLY A 123 -4.11 7.20 9.12
C GLY A 123 -4.75 5.98 8.49
N LEU A 124 -5.52 6.17 7.42
CA LEU A 124 -6.07 5.04 6.67
C LEU A 124 -4.90 4.33 5.99
N LEU A 125 -4.60 3.13 6.47
CA LEU A 125 -3.69 2.24 5.79
C LEU A 125 -4.38 1.81 4.49
N PRO A 126 -3.72 1.93 3.32
CA PRO A 126 -4.24 1.30 2.13
C PRO A 126 -4.39 -0.19 2.46
N PRO A 127 -5.58 -0.79 2.26
CA PRO A 127 -5.73 -2.22 2.48
C PRO A 127 -4.69 -2.93 1.62
N PRO A 128 -4.10 -4.03 2.12
CA PRO A 128 -3.17 -4.81 1.31
C PRO A 128 -3.88 -5.18 0.01
N VAL A 129 -3.30 -4.77 -1.12
CA VAL A 129 -3.87 -5.09 -2.43
C VAL A 129 -3.81 -6.61 -2.58
N ARG A 130 -4.99 -7.24 -2.60
CA ARG A 130 -5.15 -8.67 -2.88
C ARG A 130 -5.75 -8.81 -4.27
N PRO A 131 -4.95 -8.64 -5.33
CA PRO A 131 -5.48 -8.59 -6.69
C PRO A 131 -5.97 -9.96 -7.16
N TRP A 132 -5.69 -11.03 -6.43
CA TRP A 132 -6.06 -12.40 -6.79
C TRP A 132 -7.11 -12.96 -5.84
N ALA A 133 -8.05 -13.69 -6.42
CA ALA A 133 -8.98 -14.56 -5.71
C ALA A 133 -8.99 -15.94 -6.38
N ALA A 134 -9.16 -16.99 -5.60
CA ALA A 134 -9.36 -18.33 -6.11
C ALA A 134 -10.38 -19.04 -5.23
N GLY A 135 -11.12 -19.98 -5.81
CA GLY A 135 -12.15 -20.69 -5.07
C GLY A 135 -12.65 -21.94 -5.78
N LEU A 136 -13.58 -22.60 -5.10
CA LEU A 136 -14.28 -23.76 -5.58
C LEU A 136 -15.73 -23.37 -5.87
N SER A 137 -16.34 -23.97 -6.88
CA SER A 137 -17.77 -23.90 -7.16
C SER A 137 -18.38 -25.29 -7.02
N TYR A 138 -19.60 -25.35 -6.50
CA TYR A 138 -20.35 -26.60 -6.37
C TYR A 138 -21.82 -26.36 -6.65
N ASP A 139 -22.37 -27.15 -7.57
CA ASP A 139 -23.80 -27.19 -7.86
C ASP A 139 -24.45 -28.30 -7.03
N PRO A 140 -25.21 -27.96 -5.97
CA PRO A 140 -25.79 -28.96 -5.07
C PRO A 140 -26.92 -29.77 -5.70
N PHE A 141 -27.54 -29.30 -6.77
CA PHE A 141 -28.62 -30.02 -7.46
C PHE A 141 -28.08 -30.88 -8.60
N GLY A 142 -26.98 -30.46 -9.23
CA GLY A 142 -26.31 -31.17 -10.30
C GLY A 142 -25.15 -32.08 -9.86
N GLY A 143 -24.70 -31.98 -8.61
CA GLY A 143 -23.53 -32.70 -8.09
C GLY A 143 -22.20 -32.33 -8.77
N ARG A 144 -22.14 -31.16 -9.41
CA ARG A 144 -20.99 -30.74 -10.25
C ARG A 144 -20.05 -29.83 -9.47
N GLY A 145 -18.76 -30.08 -9.60
CA GLY A 145 -17.70 -29.24 -9.03
C GLY A 145 -16.99 -28.38 -10.06
N GLY A 146 -16.40 -27.28 -9.60
CA GLY A 146 -15.50 -26.46 -10.39
C GLY A 146 -14.47 -25.72 -9.53
N VAL A 147 -13.48 -25.15 -10.19
CA VAL A 147 -12.43 -24.33 -9.59
C VAL A 147 -12.26 -23.07 -10.43
N TRP A 148 -12.00 -21.95 -9.77
CA TRP A 148 -11.83 -20.68 -10.45
C TRP A 148 -10.68 -19.88 -9.86
N ILE A 149 -10.10 -19.04 -10.72
CA ILE A 149 -9.13 -18.02 -10.36
C ILE A 149 -9.54 -16.72 -11.03
N GLU A 150 -9.48 -15.63 -10.26
CA GLU A 150 -9.83 -14.29 -10.70
C GLU A 150 -8.74 -13.32 -10.32
N ARG A 151 -8.55 -12.30 -11.16
CA ARG A 151 -7.70 -11.17 -10.87
C ARG A 151 -8.44 -9.85 -11.08
N ASP A 152 -8.31 -8.95 -10.12
CA ASP A 152 -8.67 -7.55 -10.28
C ASP A 152 -7.65 -6.84 -11.18
N VAL A 153 -8.18 -6.18 -12.20
CA VAL A 153 -7.47 -5.42 -13.22
C VAL A 153 -8.21 -4.10 -13.42
N SER A 154 -7.83 -3.07 -12.66
CA SER A 154 -8.47 -1.76 -12.71
C SER A 154 -9.97 -1.83 -12.35
N ARG A 155 -10.84 -1.45 -13.28
CA ARG A 155 -12.30 -1.52 -13.15
C ARG A 155 -12.88 -2.88 -13.54
N PHE A 156 -12.05 -3.83 -13.96
CA PHE A 156 -12.47 -5.13 -14.43
C PHE A 156 -11.96 -6.23 -13.50
N ARG A 157 -12.72 -7.31 -13.40
CA ARG A 157 -12.31 -8.56 -12.79
C ARG A 157 -12.27 -9.63 -13.87
N LEU A 158 -11.11 -10.17 -14.14
CA LEU A 158 -10.90 -11.19 -15.17
C LEU A 158 -10.66 -12.53 -14.49
N GLY A 159 -11.31 -13.59 -14.97
CA GLY A 159 -11.17 -14.91 -14.38
C GLY A 159 -11.20 -16.04 -15.39
N ALA A 160 -10.66 -17.17 -14.95
CA ALA A 160 -10.83 -18.46 -15.59
C ALA A 160 -11.52 -19.40 -14.61
N ASP A 161 -12.47 -20.17 -15.12
CA ASP A 161 -13.25 -21.14 -14.36
C ASP A 161 -13.21 -22.47 -15.11
N VAL A 162 -12.94 -23.56 -14.40
CA VAL A 162 -13.02 -24.93 -14.92
C VAL A 162 -14.06 -25.66 -14.10
N GLN A 163 -15.14 -26.08 -14.76
CA GLN A 163 -16.27 -26.77 -14.14
C GLN A 163 -16.64 -28.05 -14.89
N GLN A 164 -17.28 -28.98 -14.20
CA GLN A 164 -17.89 -30.16 -14.82
C GLN A 164 -19.19 -29.76 -15.54
N ASP A 165 -19.40 -30.29 -16.74
CA ASP A 165 -20.65 -30.15 -17.49
C ASP A 165 -21.68 -31.24 -17.09
N GLU A 166 -22.85 -31.23 -17.73
CA GLU A 166 -23.94 -32.19 -17.46
C GLU A 166 -23.56 -33.65 -17.74
N ARG A 167 -22.52 -33.89 -18.56
CA ARG A 167 -22.02 -35.22 -18.92
C ARG A 167 -20.77 -35.60 -18.12
N GLY A 168 -20.36 -34.78 -17.16
CA GLY A 168 -19.16 -34.95 -16.35
C GLY A 168 -17.85 -34.59 -17.08
N ALA A 169 -17.91 -34.01 -18.28
CA ALA A 169 -16.73 -33.52 -18.98
C ALA A 169 -16.30 -32.16 -18.43
N LEU A 170 -15.00 -31.86 -18.51
CA LEU A 170 -14.46 -30.56 -18.08
C LEU A 170 -14.74 -29.49 -19.14
N ARG A 171 -15.27 -28.36 -18.68
CA ARG A 171 -15.50 -27.15 -19.47
C ARG A 171 -14.74 -25.99 -18.84
N ALA A 172 -13.99 -25.25 -19.65
CA ALA A 172 -13.40 -23.99 -19.23
C ALA A 172 -14.28 -22.80 -19.66
N LEU A 173 -14.34 -21.79 -18.81
CA LEU A 173 -15.05 -20.54 -19.02
C LEU A 173 -14.11 -19.37 -18.72
N VAL A 174 -14.34 -18.26 -19.41
CA VAL A 174 -13.71 -16.97 -19.10
C VAL A 174 -14.75 -16.10 -18.41
N ARG A 175 -14.39 -15.50 -17.29
CA ARG A 175 -15.23 -14.59 -16.51
C ARG A 175 -14.74 -13.17 -16.69
N VAL A 176 -15.67 -12.25 -16.95
CA VAL A 176 -15.42 -10.81 -17.01
C VAL A 176 -16.46 -10.14 -16.12
N GLY A 177 -16.00 -9.51 -15.05
CA GLY A 177 -16.81 -8.73 -14.12
C GLY A 177 -16.37 -7.27 -14.10
N TRP A 178 -17.22 -6.41 -13.55
CA TRP A 178 -16.93 -5.00 -13.30
C TRP A 178 -16.81 -4.75 -11.80
N ARG A 179 -15.86 -3.89 -11.42
CA ARG A 179 -15.67 -3.42 -10.05
C ARG A 179 -16.23 -1.99 -9.96
N PHE A 180 -17.28 -1.81 -9.18
CA PHE A 180 -17.90 -0.51 -8.86
C PHE A 180 -17.33 0.07 -7.57
#